data_AF-A0A916DKR0-F1
#
_entry.id   AF-A0A916DKR0-F1
#
_cell.length_a   1.000
_cell.length_b   1.000
_cell.length_c   1.000
_cell.angle_alpha   90.00
_cell.angle_beta   90.00
_cell.angle_gamma   90.00
#
_symmetry.space_group_name_H-M   'P 1'
#
loop_
_entity.id
_entity.type
_entity.pdbx_description
1 polymer ?
#
loop_
_entity_poly.entity_id
_entity_poly.type
_entity_poly.pdbx_seq_one_letter_code
_entity_poly.pdbx_strand_id
1 'polypeptide(L)'
;MSASRPSIDRTRALAVLRRHGITGADVYLIDLIPLIEIIWADGKAQDSELFLFEAFLRRHVDGLNRSVGHRMLTLEDARAFVRRFLHERPSHELLRELRSLVAAVRLASSDDGHNAALRGSLLAACVDIAASAVAAYPYAHGERFDREEKHSFFEILESLGGERPPGAS
;
A
#
# COMPACT_ATOMS: atom_id res chain seq x y z
N MET A 1 -7.72 -26.77 6.84
CA MET A 1 -7.62 -26.03 8.11
C MET A 1 -6.43 -25.08 7.99
N SER A 2 -6.67 -23.83 7.60
CA SER A 2 -5.61 -22.82 7.54
C SER A 2 -5.38 -22.31 8.96
N ALA A 3 -4.19 -22.51 9.49
CA ALA A 3 -3.80 -21.92 10.76
C ALA A 3 -3.84 -20.39 10.61
N SER A 4 -4.81 -19.75 11.27
CA SER A 4 -4.91 -18.30 11.31
C SER A 4 -3.62 -17.79 11.97
N ARG A 5 -2.76 -17.10 11.20
CA ARG A 5 -1.57 -16.45 11.76
C ARG A 5 -2.04 -15.54 12.90
N PRO A 6 -1.40 -15.55 14.09
CA PRO A 6 -1.81 -14.64 15.17
C PRO A 6 -1.74 -13.21 14.64
N SER A 7 -2.89 -12.55 14.56
CA SER A 7 -2.96 -11.16 14.13
C SER A 7 -2.23 -10.31 15.17
N ILE A 8 -1.26 -9.53 14.72
CA ILE A 8 -0.59 -8.56 15.58
C ILE A 8 -1.64 -7.54 16.04
N ASP A 9 -1.75 -7.32 17.35
CA ASP A 9 -2.63 -6.27 17.86
C ASP A 9 -2.08 -4.87 17.50
N ARG A 10 -2.95 -3.87 17.54
CA ARG A 10 -2.60 -2.49 17.18
C ARG A 10 -1.43 -1.96 18.02
N THR A 11 -1.39 -2.24 19.31
CA THR A 11 -0.35 -1.74 20.23
C THR A 11 1.03 -2.25 19.83
N ARG A 12 1.13 -3.55 19.55
CA ARG A 12 2.37 -4.17 19.11
C ARG A 12 2.76 -3.69 17.71
N ALA A 13 1.80 -3.49 16.82
CA ALA A 13 2.05 -2.91 15.49
C ALA A 13 2.62 -1.49 15.58
N LEU A 14 2.07 -0.62 16.42
CA LEU A 14 2.59 0.73 16.67
C LEU A 14 4.01 0.70 17.25
N ALA A 15 4.31 -0.26 18.13
CA ALA A 15 5.66 -0.43 18.67
C ALA A 15 6.67 -0.83 17.59
N VAL A 16 6.27 -1.65 16.61
CA VAL A 16 7.11 -1.98 15.44
C VAL A 16 7.33 -0.74 14.58
N LEU A 17 6.27 -0.02 14.20
CA LEU A 17 6.36 1.22 13.41
C LEU A 17 7.31 2.24 14.01
N ARG A 18 7.26 2.42 15.35
CA ARG A 18 8.16 3.32 16.05
C ARG A 18 9.64 2.96 15.89
N ARG A 19 10.00 1.67 15.80
CA ARG A 19 11.39 1.23 15.55
C ARG A 19 11.89 1.65 14.17
N HIS A 20 10.98 1.85 13.20
CA HIS A 20 11.28 2.35 11.86
C HIS A 20 11.10 3.87 11.74
N GLY A 21 10.95 4.59 12.86
CA GLY A 21 10.75 6.04 12.86
C GLY A 21 9.39 6.49 12.31
N ILE A 22 8.40 5.60 12.26
CA ILE A 22 7.02 5.91 11.84
C ILE A 22 6.22 6.17 13.11
N THR A 23 5.91 7.44 13.38
CA THR A 23 5.27 7.89 14.63
C THR A 23 4.26 9.00 14.39
N GLY A 24 3.43 9.31 15.39
CA GLY A 24 2.46 10.39 15.29
C GLY A 24 1.50 10.20 14.12
N ALA A 25 1.36 11.24 13.28
CA ALA A 25 0.46 11.21 12.13
C ALA A 25 0.98 10.30 10.99
N ASP A 26 2.28 10.02 10.89
CA ASP A 26 2.85 9.12 9.86
C ASP A 26 2.29 7.70 9.92
N VAL A 27 1.82 7.27 11.11
CA VAL A 27 1.14 5.98 11.29
C VAL A 27 -0.07 5.86 10.35
N TYR A 28 -0.69 6.99 10.01
CA TYR A 28 -1.85 7.06 9.12
C TYR A 28 -1.47 7.05 7.63
N LEU A 29 -0.19 6.92 7.30
CA LEU A 29 0.29 6.81 5.93
C LEU A 29 0.87 5.42 5.64
N ILE A 30 0.83 4.50 6.62
CA ILE A 30 1.38 3.15 6.46
C ILE A 30 0.64 2.33 5.40
N ASP A 31 -0.62 2.67 5.12
CA ASP A 31 -1.39 2.06 4.04
C ASP A 31 -0.95 2.49 2.64
N LEU A 32 0.03 3.39 2.52
CA LEU A 32 0.69 3.68 1.24
C LEU A 32 1.80 2.67 0.92
N ILE A 33 2.27 1.89 1.89
CA ILE A 33 3.34 0.89 1.70
C ILE A 33 3.00 -0.15 0.61
N PRO A 34 1.77 -0.70 0.52
CA PRO A 34 1.40 -1.61 -0.56
C PRO A 34 1.56 -1.00 -1.95
N LEU A 35 1.23 0.29 -2.13
CA LEU A 35 1.38 0.96 -3.41
C LEU A 35 2.87 1.16 -3.75
N ILE A 36 3.68 1.55 -2.76
CA ILE A 36 5.14 1.65 -2.90
C ILE A 36 5.75 0.30 -3.27
N GLU A 37 5.24 -0.79 -2.69
CA GLU A 37 5.72 -2.14 -2.99
C GLU A 37 5.41 -2.56 -4.43
N ILE A 38 4.24 -2.18 -4.97
CA ILE A 38 3.92 -2.39 -6.39
C ILE A 38 4.88 -1.60 -7.29
N ILE A 39 5.13 -0.33 -7.00
CA ILE A 39 6.06 0.53 -7.78
C ILE A 39 7.48 -0.07 -7.86
N TRP A 40 7.87 -0.87 -6.87
CA TRP A 40 9.19 -1.50 -6.84
C TRP A 40 9.17 -2.98 -7.22
N ALA A 41 8.03 -3.52 -7.67
CA ALA A 41 7.86 -4.95 -7.91
C ALA A 41 8.81 -5.45 -9.02
N ASP A 42 8.87 -4.72 -10.15
CA ASP A 42 9.79 -4.98 -11.28
C ASP A 42 11.23 -4.45 -11.03
N GLY A 43 11.44 -3.82 -9.87
CA GLY A 43 12.69 -3.20 -9.45
C GLY A 43 12.94 -1.78 -9.95
N LYS A 44 11.99 -1.12 -10.62
CA LYS A 44 12.13 0.24 -11.13
C LYS A 44 10.85 1.06 -10.92
N ALA A 45 10.98 2.16 -10.19
CA ALA A 45 9.92 3.16 -10.15
C ALA A 45 9.85 3.93 -11.48
N GLN A 46 8.75 3.78 -12.23
CA GLN A 46 8.52 4.46 -13.50
C GLN A 46 7.77 5.79 -13.30
N ASP A 47 7.99 6.77 -14.19
CA ASP A 47 7.37 8.09 -14.08
C ASP A 47 5.82 8.04 -14.13
N SER A 48 5.25 7.13 -14.92
CA SER A 48 3.79 6.91 -15.00
C SER A 48 3.21 6.41 -13.68
N GLU A 49 3.89 5.48 -13.03
CA GLU A 49 3.51 4.93 -11.73
C GLU A 49 3.59 5.98 -10.63
N LEU A 50 4.68 6.75 -10.61
CA LEU A 50 4.89 7.84 -9.65
C LEU A 50 3.82 8.94 -9.83
N PHE A 51 3.41 9.22 -11.07
CA PHE A 51 2.33 10.16 -11.34
C PHE A 51 0.98 9.69 -10.77
N LEU A 52 0.62 8.42 -10.98
CA LEU A 52 -0.62 7.84 -10.43
C LEU A 52 -0.57 7.76 -8.90
N PHE A 53 0.59 7.40 -8.33
CA PHE A 53 0.82 7.40 -6.90
C PHE A 53 0.62 8.78 -6.28
N GLU A 54 1.18 9.84 -6.87
CA GLU A 54 1.04 11.22 -6.39
C GLU A 54 -0.42 11.69 -6.46
N ALA A 55 -1.15 11.32 -7.51
CA ALA A 55 -2.58 11.60 -7.62
C ALA A 55 -3.39 10.88 -6.51
N PHE A 56 -3.06 9.62 -6.22
CA PHE A 56 -3.65 8.87 -5.12
C PHE A 56 -3.33 9.53 -3.76
N LEU A 57 -2.05 9.87 -3.53
CA LEU A 57 -1.55 10.47 -2.29
C LEU A 57 -2.33 11.73 -1.92
N ARG A 58 -2.52 12.63 -2.90
CA ARG A 58 -3.29 13.87 -2.71
C ARG A 58 -4.73 13.57 -2.27
N ARG A 59 -5.43 12.71 -3.00
CA ARG A 59 -6.81 12.32 -2.68
C ARG A 59 -6.90 11.65 -1.31
N HIS A 60 -5.91 10.84 -0.96
CA HIS A 60 -5.84 10.13 0.31
C HIS A 60 -5.68 11.09 1.50
N VAL A 61 -4.74 12.03 1.42
CA VAL A 61 -4.53 13.06 2.46
C VAL A 61 -5.79 13.92 2.64
N ASP A 62 -6.43 14.32 1.55
CA ASP A 62 -7.70 15.06 1.61
C ASP A 62 -8.80 14.22 2.28
N GLY A 63 -8.84 12.91 2.01
CA GLY A 63 -9.74 11.97 2.66
C GLY A 63 -9.52 11.86 4.18
N LEU A 64 -8.26 11.73 4.61
CA LEU A 64 -7.88 11.68 6.02
C LEU A 64 -8.25 12.95 6.78
N ASN A 65 -7.96 14.12 6.22
CA ASN A 65 -8.31 15.38 6.86
C ASN A 65 -9.84 15.57 6.97
N ARG A 66 -10.60 15.11 5.98
CA ARG A 66 -12.08 15.15 6.03
C ARG A 66 -12.65 14.22 7.08
N SER A 67 -12.13 12.99 7.22
CA SER A 67 -12.67 12.02 8.20
C SER A 67 -12.43 12.45 9.65
N VAL A 68 -11.36 13.19 9.89
CA VAL A 68 -10.96 13.67 11.22
C VAL A 68 -11.53 15.08 11.52
N GLY A 69 -12.10 15.76 10.51
CA GLY A 69 -12.76 17.06 10.65
C GLY A 69 -11.81 18.24 10.89
N HIS A 70 -10.50 18.01 10.88
CA HIS A 70 -9.46 19.02 10.99
C HIS A 70 -8.23 18.64 10.18
N ARG A 71 -7.31 19.61 9.97
CA ARG A 71 -6.06 19.36 9.25
C ARG A 71 -5.10 18.59 10.14
N MET A 72 -5.03 17.29 9.91
CA MET A 72 -4.16 16.34 10.61
C MET A 72 -2.83 16.14 9.90
N LEU A 73 -2.84 16.09 8.56
CA LEU A 73 -1.67 15.91 7.71
C LEU A 73 -1.72 16.91 6.56
N THR A 74 -0.59 17.53 6.23
CA THR A 74 -0.46 18.24 4.95
C THR A 74 -0.02 17.28 3.85
N LEU A 75 -0.23 17.68 2.58
CA LEU A 75 0.34 16.93 1.45
C LEU A 75 1.88 16.91 1.51
N GLU A 76 2.50 17.96 2.08
CA GLU A 76 3.95 18.02 2.24
C GLU A 76 4.46 17.00 3.27
N ASP A 77 3.76 16.84 4.40
CA ASP A 77 4.08 15.79 5.39
C ASP A 77 3.98 14.40 4.75
N ALA A 78 2.92 14.17 3.98
CA ALA A 78 2.74 12.90 3.30
C ALA A 78 3.82 12.63 2.23
N ARG A 79 4.21 13.66 1.47
CA ARG A 79 5.35 13.59 0.53
C ARG A 79 6.67 13.33 1.25
N ALA A 80 6.90 13.97 2.40
CA ALA A 80 8.09 13.72 3.21
C ALA A 80 8.12 12.27 3.71
N PHE A 81 6.98 11.73 4.13
CA PHE A 81 6.85 10.33 4.51
C PHE A 81 7.22 9.38 3.36
N VAL A 82 6.57 9.47 2.20
CA VAL A 82 6.76 8.52 1.09
C VAL A 82 8.14 8.64 0.42
N ARG A 83 8.76 9.83 0.45
CA ARG A 83 10.07 10.08 -0.16
C ARG A 83 11.15 9.13 0.35
N ARG A 84 11.09 8.76 1.63
CA ARG A 84 12.05 7.81 2.24
C ARG A 84 11.98 6.41 1.63
N PHE A 85 10.90 6.08 0.93
CA PHE A 85 10.69 4.78 0.28
C PHE A 85 10.67 4.85 -1.25
N LEU A 86 10.47 6.04 -1.83
CA LEU A 86 10.47 6.24 -3.28
C LEU A 86 11.83 6.72 -3.82
N HIS A 87 12.67 7.34 -2.98
CA HIS A 87 13.99 7.80 -3.41
C HIS A 87 15.04 6.69 -3.41
N GLU A 88 14.99 5.82 -2.41
CA GLU A 88 15.83 4.63 -2.29
C GLU A 88 14.92 3.42 -2.15
N ARG A 89 15.14 2.39 -2.99
CA ARG A 89 14.35 1.16 -2.97
C ARG A 89 14.52 0.48 -1.60
N PRO A 90 13.46 0.34 -0.80
CA PRO A 90 13.55 -0.36 0.47
C PRO A 90 13.77 -1.86 0.25
N SER A 91 14.34 -2.55 1.24
CA SER A 91 14.44 -4.00 1.14
C SER A 91 13.06 -4.66 1.11
N HIS A 92 12.96 -5.79 0.43
CA HIS A 92 11.70 -6.53 0.34
C HIS A 92 11.21 -7.00 1.72
N GLU A 93 12.13 -7.36 2.63
CA GLU A 93 11.79 -7.71 4.01
C GLU A 93 11.16 -6.54 4.77
N LEU A 94 11.68 -5.32 4.57
CA LEU A 94 11.14 -4.13 5.20
C LEU A 94 9.73 -3.82 4.68
N LEU A 95 9.52 -3.83 3.37
CA LEU A 95 8.19 -3.59 2.77
C LEU A 95 7.17 -4.62 3.26
N ARG A 96 7.55 -5.90 3.27
CA ARG A 96 6.70 -6.97 3.77
C ARG A 96 6.39 -6.85 5.25
N GLU A 97 7.38 -6.48 6.09
CA GLU A 97 7.15 -6.22 7.52
C GLU A 97 6.15 -5.07 7.69
N LEU A 98 6.38 -3.92 7.07
CA LEU A 98 5.53 -2.74 7.18
C LEU A 98 4.10 -3.00 6.65
N ARG A 99 3.98 -3.68 5.50
CA ARG A 99 2.70 -4.11 4.92
C ARG A 99 1.90 -4.96 5.89
N SER A 100 2.54 -5.89 6.61
CA SER A 100 1.86 -6.78 7.56
C SER A 100 1.19 -6.03 8.72
N LEU A 101 1.59 -4.78 8.98
CA LEU A 101 1.04 -3.93 10.03
C LEU A 101 -0.19 -3.15 9.56
N VAL A 102 -0.40 -3.01 8.25
CA VAL A 102 -1.47 -2.17 7.68
C VAL A 102 -2.83 -2.61 8.19
N ALA A 103 -3.14 -3.91 8.16
CA ALA A 103 -4.44 -4.39 8.63
C ALA A 103 -4.71 -4.02 10.09
N ALA A 104 -3.75 -4.25 10.99
CA ALA A 104 -3.87 -3.95 12.42
C ALA A 104 -3.99 -2.44 12.72
N VAL A 105 -3.38 -1.59 11.89
CA VAL A 105 -3.31 -0.14 12.11
C VAL A 105 -4.40 0.63 11.36
N ARG A 106 -4.86 0.13 10.21
CA ARG A 106 -5.74 0.87 9.29
C ARG A 106 -7.06 0.19 9.01
N LEU A 107 -7.14 -1.14 9.16
CA LEU A 107 -8.32 -1.95 8.81
C LEU A 107 -8.90 -2.71 10.01
N ALA A 108 -8.53 -2.32 11.22
CA ALA A 108 -9.01 -2.92 12.47
C ALA A 108 -10.05 -2.04 13.20
N SER A 109 -10.68 -1.10 12.48
CA SER A 109 -11.81 -0.32 13.01
C SER A 109 -13.02 -1.24 13.20
N SER A 110 -13.93 -0.90 14.13
CA SER A 110 -15.24 -1.56 14.23
C SER A 110 -16.19 -1.19 13.08
N ASP A 111 -15.82 -0.20 12.25
CA ASP A 111 -16.57 0.18 11.06
C ASP A 111 -16.11 -0.66 9.85
N ASP A 112 -16.82 -1.75 9.60
CA ASP A 112 -16.56 -2.66 8.47
C ASP A 112 -16.73 -1.97 7.11
N GLY A 113 -17.64 -1.01 7.00
CA GLY A 113 -17.87 -0.25 5.77
C GLY A 113 -16.67 0.63 5.43
N HIS A 114 -16.14 1.33 6.42
CA HIS A 114 -14.90 2.11 6.28
C HIS A 114 -13.71 1.21 5.92
N ASN A 115 -13.53 0.08 6.62
CA ASN A 115 -12.44 -0.85 6.35
C ASN A 115 -12.52 -1.41 4.91
N ALA A 116 -13.71 -1.80 4.46
CA ALA A 116 -13.93 -2.31 3.11
C ALA A 116 -13.66 -1.24 2.03
N ALA A 117 -14.13 0.00 2.25
CA ALA A 117 -13.89 1.11 1.33
C ALA A 117 -12.40 1.45 1.23
N LEU A 118 -11.70 1.53 2.37
CA LEU A 118 -10.26 1.78 2.38
C LEU A 118 -9.51 0.66 1.65
N ARG A 119 -9.75 -0.60 2.01
CA ARG A 119 -9.15 -1.78 1.34
C ARG A 119 -9.39 -1.73 -0.18
N GLY A 120 -10.63 -1.52 -0.60
CA GLY A 120 -10.98 -1.44 -2.02
C GLY A 120 -10.23 -0.32 -2.74
N SER A 121 -10.11 0.86 -2.12
CA SER A 121 -9.36 1.98 -2.70
C SER A 121 -7.86 1.70 -2.85
N LEU A 122 -7.25 1.00 -1.88
CA LEU A 122 -5.84 0.62 -1.91
C LEU A 122 -5.56 -0.39 -3.02
N LEU A 123 -6.39 -1.44 -3.11
CA LEU A 123 -6.25 -2.48 -4.12
C LEU A 123 -6.47 -1.92 -5.54
N ALA A 124 -7.48 -1.06 -5.72
CA ALA A 124 -7.70 -0.39 -7.00
C ALA A 124 -6.48 0.44 -7.41
N ALA A 125 -5.89 1.20 -6.48
CA ALA A 125 -4.70 2.00 -6.76
C ALA A 125 -3.48 1.12 -7.11
N CYS A 126 -3.28 0.00 -6.42
CA CYS A 126 -2.24 -0.98 -6.78
C CYS A 126 -2.40 -1.47 -8.23
N VAL A 127 -3.63 -1.79 -8.65
CA VAL A 127 -3.90 -2.23 -10.03
C VAL A 127 -3.66 -1.12 -11.04
N ASP A 128 -4.13 0.11 -10.75
CA ASP A 128 -3.95 1.25 -11.64
C ASP A 128 -2.47 1.57 -11.85
N ILE A 129 -1.66 1.50 -10.79
CA ILE A 129 -0.21 1.71 -10.83
C ILE A 129 0.46 0.63 -11.69
N ALA A 130 0.27 -0.65 -11.37
CA ALA A 130 0.90 -1.75 -12.12
C ALA A 130 0.49 -1.73 -13.61
N ALA A 131 -0.79 -1.45 -13.90
CA ALA A 131 -1.27 -1.36 -15.28
C ALA A 131 -0.68 -0.19 -16.09
N SER A 132 -0.01 0.77 -15.42
CA SER A 132 0.63 1.93 -16.03
C SER A 132 2.12 1.73 -16.36
N ALA A 133 2.72 0.62 -15.93
CA ALA A 133 4.15 0.32 -16.03
C ALA A 133 4.62 -0.11 -17.45
N VAL A 134 3.85 0.20 -18.49
CA VAL A 134 4.03 -0.33 -19.85
C VAL A 134 5.02 0.49 -20.70
N ALA A 135 6.02 -0.21 -21.26
CA ALA A 135 7.19 0.40 -21.93
C ALA A 135 7.02 0.75 -23.42
N ALA A 136 6.14 0.11 -24.21
CA ALA A 136 5.91 0.46 -25.62
C ALA A 136 4.66 -0.20 -26.22
N TYR A 137 4.02 0.49 -27.18
CA TYR A 137 2.92 -0.01 -28.02
C TYR A 137 3.46 -0.52 -29.37
N PRO A 138 2.86 -1.56 -30.02
CA PRO A 138 1.70 -2.35 -29.63
C PRO A 138 2.02 -3.59 -28.76
N TYR A 139 1.05 -4.01 -27.95
CA TYR A 139 1.19 -5.09 -26.95
C TYR A 139 0.93 -6.49 -27.51
N ALA A 140 1.62 -7.50 -26.99
CA ALA A 140 1.12 -8.87 -27.00
C ALA A 140 0.06 -9.06 -25.90
N HIS A 141 -0.90 -9.96 -26.09
CA HIS A 141 -1.96 -10.20 -25.11
C HIS A 141 -1.35 -10.72 -23.79
N GLY A 142 -1.51 -9.97 -22.67
CA GLY A 142 -1.14 -10.41 -21.32
C GLY A 142 -0.01 -9.65 -20.61
N GLU A 143 0.60 -8.64 -21.25
CA GLU A 143 1.83 -7.97 -20.77
C GLU A 143 1.60 -6.68 -19.95
N ARG A 144 0.35 -6.32 -19.60
CA ARG A 144 0.06 -5.08 -18.85
C ARG A 144 0.34 -5.14 -17.35
N PHE A 145 0.49 -6.35 -16.82
CA PHE A 145 0.67 -6.62 -15.40
C PHE A 145 1.59 -7.83 -15.35
N ASP A 146 2.86 -7.60 -15.12
CA ASP A 146 3.87 -8.62 -15.26
C ASP A 146 3.76 -9.67 -14.14
N ARG A 147 4.63 -10.68 -14.17
CA ARG A 147 4.59 -11.77 -13.19
C ARG A 147 4.99 -11.31 -11.78
N GLU A 148 5.97 -10.42 -11.67
CA GLU A 148 6.49 -9.94 -10.39
C GLU A 148 5.47 -9.01 -9.72
N GLU A 149 4.88 -8.09 -10.49
CA GLU A 149 3.81 -7.22 -10.04
C GLU A 149 2.56 -8.02 -9.62
N LYS A 150 2.17 -9.05 -10.39
CA LYS A 150 1.06 -9.96 -10.02
C LYS A 150 1.35 -10.68 -8.70
N HIS A 151 2.56 -11.21 -8.54
CA HIS A 151 2.97 -11.88 -7.32
C HIS A 151 2.86 -10.93 -6.11
N SER A 152 3.46 -9.75 -6.21
CA SER A 152 3.40 -8.71 -5.18
C SER A 152 1.95 -8.30 -4.87
N PHE A 153 1.12 -8.14 -5.89
CA PHE A 153 -0.30 -7.80 -5.72
C PHE A 153 -1.08 -8.86 -4.95
N PHE A 154 -0.86 -10.14 -5.22
CA PHE A 154 -1.54 -11.21 -4.48
C PHE A 154 -1.08 -11.28 -3.02
N GLU A 155 0.21 -11.05 -2.74
CA GLU A 155 0.68 -10.94 -1.35
C GLU A 155 0.05 -9.73 -0.62
N ILE A 156 -0.11 -8.61 -1.32
CA ILE A 156 -0.81 -7.43 -0.81
C ILE A 156 -2.26 -7.76 -0.52
N LEU A 157 -2.96 -8.39 -1.46
CA LEU A 157 -4.36 -8.78 -1.31
C LEU A 157 -4.57 -9.62 -0.06
N GLU A 158 -3.75 -10.67 0.14
CA GLU A 158 -3.80 -11.52 1.32
C GLU A 158 -3.51 -10.73 2.60
N SER A 159 -2.50 -9.86 2.60
CA SER A 159 -2.10 -9.08 3.78
C SER A 159 -3.17 -8.08 4.25
N LEU A 160 -3.99 -7.58 3.34
CA LEU A 160 -5.09 -6.66 3.64
C LEU A 160 -6.39 -7.40 4.03
N GLY A 161 -6.37 -8.75 4.04
CA GLY A 161 -7.52 -9.60 4.35
C GLY A 161 -8.45 -9.88 3.17
N GLY A 162 -7.94 -9.76 1.94
CA GLY A 162 -8.61 -10.25 0.74
C GLY A 162 -8.30 -11.73 0.48
N GLU A 163 -9.18 -12.41 -0.25
CA GLU A 163 -8.98 -13.80 -0.66
C GLU A 163 -8.23 -13.87 -1.98
N ARG A 164 -7.18 -14.69 -2.06
CA ARG A 164 -6.48 -14.98 -3.32
C ARG A 164 -7.35 -15.88 -4.21
N PRO A 165 -7.51 -15.57 -5.51
CA PRO A 165 -8.22 -16.45 -6.41
C PRO A 165 -7.50 -17.80 -6.54
N PRO A 166 -8.24 -18.92 -6.65
CA PRO A 166 -7.63 -20.24 -6.79
C PRO A 166 -6.81 -20.31 -8.08
N GLY A 167 -5.53 -20.70 -7.95
CA GLY A 167 -4.63 -20.95 -9.09
C GLY A 167 -3.72 -19.79 -9.51
N ALA A 168 -3.74 -18.64 -8.83
CA ALA A 168 -2.76 -17.58 -9.05
C ALA A 168 -1.38 -17.99 -8.51
N SER A 169 -0.45 -18.40 -9.39
CA SER A 169 0.96 -18.71 -9.05
C SER A 169 1.89 -17.61 -9.55
#